data_AF-A0A5P0ZTA0-F1
#
_entry.id   AF-A0A5P0ZTA0-F1
#
_cell.length_a   1.000
_cell.length_b   1.000
_cell.length_c   1.000
_cell.angle_alpha   90.00
_cell.angle_beta   90.00
_cell.angle_gamma   90.00
#
_symmetry.space_group_name_H-M   'P 1'
#
loop_
_entity.id
_entity.type
_entity.pdbx_description
1 polymer ?
#
loop_
_entity_poly.entity_id
_entity_poly.type
_entity_poly.pdbx_seq_one_letter_code
_entity_poly.pdbx_strand_id
1 'polypeptide(L)'
;KGIRNVYVTKIPKGSKVNPQAQDSAVYKEDVVKLEAPMKAGGSVTYSSNGDGSINVYNSIPYKWESPQNSDYSQMDKITRKAIENNVETIYIKPHDNKTVAKLANKVKYNK
;
A
#
# COMPACT_ATOMS: atom_id res chain seq x y z
N LYS A 1 9.22 -0.18 21.50
CA LYS A 1 9.23 -1.59 21.02
C LYS A 1 9.02 -1.55 19.50
N GLY A 2 10.02 -1.93 18.71
CA GLY A 2 9.95 -1.83 17.23
C GLY A 2 9.11 -2.93 16.59
N ILE A 3 8.65 -2.69 15.37
CA ILE A 3 7.96 -3.67 14.51
C ILE A 3 8.92 -4.85 14.28
N ARG A 4 8.50 -6.07 14.67
CA ARG A 4 9.31 -7.29 14.53
C ARG A 4 9.28 -7.85 13.12
N ASN A 5 8.10 -7.82 12.48
CA ASN A 5 7.84 -8.33 11.14
C ASN A 5 7.06 -7.28 10.36
N VAL A 6 7.37 -7.12 9.08
CA VAL A 6 6.57 -6.34 8.11
C VAL A 6 6.11 -7.30 7.02
N TYR A 7 4.81 -7.30 6.72
CA TYR A 7 4.23 -8.12 5.67
C TYR A 7 4.17 -7.33 4.37
N VAL A 8 4.51 -8.00 3.26
CA VAL A 8 4.52 -7.41 1.92
C VAL A 8 3.47 -8.09 1.06
N THR A 9 2.61 -7.28 0.45
CA THR A 9 1.68 -7.68 -0.58
C THR A 9 2.01 -6.93 -1.86
N LYS A 10 2.30 -7.65 -2.94
CA LYS A 10 2.45 -7.08 -4.29
C LYS A 10 1.08 -7.08 -4.97
N ILE A 11 0.70 -5.94 -5.52
CA ILE A 11 -0.59 -5.69 -6.15
C ILE A 11 -0.30 -5.28 -7.60
N PRO A 12 -0.56 -6.16 -8.59
CA PRO A 12 -0.28 -5.85 -9.98
C PRO A 12 -1.11 -4.69 -10.51
N LYS A 13 -0.57 -3.97 -11.49
CA LYS A 13 -1.33 -3.02 -12.32
C LYS A 13 -2.65 -3.63 -12.80
N GLY A 14 -3.72 -2.83 -12.75
CA GLY A 14 -5.08 -3.27 -13.11
C GLY A 14 -5.84 -3.96 -11.99
N SER A 15 -5.19 -4.25 -10.85
CA SER A 15 -5.90 -4.75 -9.66
C SER A 15 -6.80 -3.66 -9.08
N LYS A 16 -7.93 -4.09 -8.49
CA LYS A 16 -8.87 -3.21 -7.79
C LYS A 16 -8.24 -2.63 -6.52
N VAL A 17 -8.47 -1.34 -6.30
CA VAL A 17 -8.06 -0.61 -5.09
C VAL A 17 -8.79 -1.11 -3.85
N ASN A 18 -10.11 -1.31 -3.93
CA ASN A 18 -10.88 -2.09 -2.99
C ASN A 18 -11.31 -3.42 -3.64
N PRO A 19 -10.66 -4.55 -3.31
CA PRO A 19 -10.97 -5.85 -3.90
C PRO A 19 -12.42 -6.32 -3.66
N GLN A 20 -13.09 -5.80 -2.63
CA GLN A 20 -14.45 -6.21 -2.26
C GLN A 20 -15.53 -5.49 -3.09
N ALA A 21 -15.19 -4.38 -3.77
CA ALA A 21 -16.16 -3.60 -4.52
C ALA A 21 -16.12 -3.94 -6.01
N GLN A 22 -17.30 -4.08 -6.61
CA GLN A 22 -17.41 -4.42 -8.03
C GLN A 22 -16.95 -3.28 -8.93
N ASP A 23 -17.30 -2.05 -8.57
CA ASP A 23 -17.03 -0.80 -9.28
C ASP A 23 -15.73 -0.10 -8.84
N SER A 24 -14.91 -0.72 -7.98
CA SER A 24 -13.64 -0.12 -7.55
C SER A 24 -12.78 0.30 -8.73
N ALA A 25 -12.20 1.50 -8.64
CA ALA A 25 -11.10 1.92 -9.48
C ALA A 25 -9.93 0.93 -9.38
N VAL A 26 -9.05 0.97 -10.39
CA VAL A 26 -7.90 0.08 -10.52
C VAL A 26 -6.59 0.85 -10.43
N TYR A 27 -5.56 0.23 -9.87
CA TYR A 27 -4.22 0.78 -9.88
C TYR A 27 -3.67 0.89 -11.31
N LYS A 28 -3.09 2.04 -11.66
CA LYS A 28 -2.55 2.32 -13.01
C LYS A 28 -1.12 1.80 -13.21
N GLU A 29 -0.50 1.30 -12.15
CA GLU A 29 0.88 0.84 -12.03
C GLU A 29 0.96 -0.29 -10.99
N ASP A 30 2.12 -0.95 -10.88
CA ASP A 30 2.35 -1.96 -9.85
C ASP A 30 2.51 -1.30 -8.48
N VAL A 31 1.82 -1.86 -7.48
CA VAL A 31 1.75 -1.31 -6.13
C VAL A 31 2.24 -2.34 -5.12
N VAL A 32 2.87 -1.85 -4.06
CA VAL A 32 3.28 -2.63 -2.90
C VAL A 32 2.56 -2.10 -1.67
N LYS A 33 1.99 -3.01 -0.87
CA LYS A 33 1.47 -2.71 0.46
C LYS A 33 2.35 -3.34 1.51
N LEU A 34 2.80 -2.52 2.46
CA LEU A 34 3.53 -2.91 3.66
C LEU A 34 2.60 -2.82 4.85
N GLU A 35 2.50 -3.89 5.64
CA GLU A 35 1.58 -3.96 6.76
C GLU A 35 2.29 -4.43 8.02
N ALA A 36 2.00 -3.76 9.13
CA ALA A 36 2.35 -4.26 10.45
C ALA A 36 1.44 -5.47 10.82
N PRO A 37 1.90 -6.36 11.71
CA PRO A 37 1.10 -7.52 12.14
C PRO A 37 -0.19 -7.14 12.88
N MET A 38 -0.23 -5.93 13.45
CA MET A 38 -1.38 -5.41 14.17
C MET A 38 -1.82 -4.10 13.52
N LYS A 39 -3.13 -3.85 13.42
CA LYS A 39 -3.71 -2.61 12.84
C LYS A 39 -3.12 -1.34 13.45
N ALA A 40 -2.82 -1.34 14.75
CA ALA A 40 -2.20 -0.20 15.44
C ALA A 40 -0.80 0.17 14.90
N GLY A 41 -0.11 -0.77 14.25
CA GLY A 41 1.16 -0.52 13.57
C GLY A 41 1.01 0.05 12.16
N GLY A 42 -0.22 0.15 11.64
CA GLY A 42 -0.52 0.78 10.36
C GLY A 42 -0.08 0.01 9.12
N SER A 43 -0.21 0.68 7.99
CA SER A 43 0.20 0.21 6.67
C SER A 43 0.68 1.36 5.79
N VAL A 44 1.54 1.06 4.83
CA VAL A 44 1.94 1.99 3.76
C VAL A 44 1.67 1.31 2.43
N THR A 45 1.03 2.03 1.50
CA THR A 45 0.79 1.57 0.14
C THR A 45 1.55 2.50 -0.81
N TYR A 46 2.38 1.96 -1.71
CA TYR A 46 3.20 2.78 -2.60
C TYR A 46 3.46 2.12 -3.96
N SER A 47 3.78 2.91 -4.99
CA SER A 47 4.39 2.45 -6.24
C SER A 47 5.83 2.95 -6.35
N SER A 48 6.67 2.26 -7.12
CA SER A 48 8.05 2.68 -7.36
C SER A 48 8.18 3.32 -8.74
N ASN A 49 8.91 4.43 -8.82
CA ASN A 49 9.21 5.11 -10.08
C ASN A 49 10.48 4.57 -10.76
N GLY A 50 11.23 3.66 -10.10
CA GLY A 50 12.46 3.07 -10.64
C GLY A 50 13.70 3.98 -10.60
N ASP A 51 13.55 5.23 -10.19
CA ASP A 51 14.60 6.26 -10.15
C ASP A 51 15.09 6.58 -8.72
N GLY A 52 14.69 5.76 -7.74
CA GLY A 52 14.94 6.01 -6.32
C GLY A 52 13.84 6.81 -5.63
N SER A 53 12.76 7.18 -6.32
CA SER A 53 11.55 7.73 -5.72
C SER A 53 10.39 6.73 -5.71
N ILE A 54 9.41 6.98 -4.84
CA ILE A 54 8.15 6.24 -4.73
C ILE A 54 6.96 7.19 -4.67
N ASN A 55 5.79 6.73 -5.09
CA ASN A 55 4.52 7.43 -4.88
C ASN A 55 3.76 6.76 -3.73
N VAL A 56 3.55 7.47 -2.63
CA VAL A 56 2.86 6.96 -1.44
C VAL A 56 1.38 7.32 -1.51
N TYR A 57 0.51 6.32 -1.45
CA TYR A 57 -0.95 6.51 -1.46
C TYR A 57 -1.48 6.63 -0.03
N ASN A 58 -1.51 7.85 0.49
CA ASN A 58 -1.83 8.13 1.90
C ASN A 58 -3.30 7.85 2.29
N SER A 59 -4.18 7.71 1.31
CA SER A 59 -5.62 7.46 1.52
C SER A 59 -6.01 5.98 1.44
N ILE A 60 -5.05 5.06 1.23
CA ILE A 60 -5.34 3.62 1.25
C ILE A 60 -5.36 3.13 2.70
N PRO A 61 -6.50 2.59 3.19
CA PRO A 61 -6.60 2.14 4.56
C PRO A 61 -5.84 0.83 4.80
N TYR A 62 -5.56 0.53 6.06
CA TYR A 62 -5.08 -0.79 6.48
C TYR A 62 -6.02 -1.91 6.02
N LYS A 63 -7.33 -1.70 6.10
CA LYS A 63 -8.33 -2.60 5.53
C LYS A 63 -9.55 -1.79 5.12
N TRP A 64 -10.11 -2.06 3.95
CA TRP A 64 -11.42 -1.51 3.57
C TRP A 64 -12.51 -2.10 4.47
N GLU A 65 -13.50 -1.29 4.82
CA GLU A 65 -14.69 -1.79 5.53
C GLU A 65 -15.50 -2.70 4.62
N SER A 66 -16.14 -3.72 5.17
CA SER A 66 -16.95 -4.64 4.38
C SER A 66 -18.24 -3.98 3.89
N PRO A 67 -18.84 -4.46 2.78
CA PRO A 67 -20.09 -3.90 2.25
C PRO A 67 -21.29 -4.04 3.20
N GLN A 68 -21.20 -4.91 4.21
CA GLN A 68 -22.23 -4.99 5.26
C GLN A 68 -22.19 -3.80 6.23
N ASN A 69 -21.04 -3.11 6.33
CA ASN A 69 -20.78 -2.10 7.34
C ASN A 69 -20.51 -0.70 6.74
N SER A 70 -20.54 -0.56 5.42
CA SER A 70 -20.19 0.68 4.72
C SER A 70 -20.95 0.81 3.40
N ASP A 71 -21.19 2.04 2.95
CA ASP A 71 -21.86 2.30 1.68
C ASP A 71 -20.90 2.07 0.49
N TYR A 72 -21.28 1.12 -0.36
CA TYR A 72 -20.52 0.73 -1.55
C TYR A 72 -21.06 1.37 -2.85
N SER A 73 -22.11 2.19 -2.77
CA SER A 73 -22.78 2.78 -3.94
C SER A 73 -21.90 3.77 -4.75
N GLN A 74 -20.77 4.21 -4.18
CA GLN A 74 -19.87 5.21 -4.76
C GLN A 74 -18.40 4.77 -4.70
N MET A 75 -18.13 3.47 -4.68
CA MET A 75 -16.78 2.98 -4.40
C MET A 75 -15.80 3.31 -5.54
N ASP A 76 -16.23 3.37 -6.80
CA ASP A 76 -15.42 3.91 -7.91
C ASP A 76 -14.84 5.29 -7.58
N LYS A 77 -15.70 6.23 -7.14
CA LYS A 77 -15.31 7.60 -6.79
C LYS A 77 -14.41 7.64 -5.56
N ILE A 78 -14.72 6.85 -4.53
CA ILE A 78 -13.92 6.78 -3.30
C ILE A 78 -12.52 6.25 -3.60
N THR A 79 -12.44 5.13 -4.30
CA THR A 79 -11.18 4.46 -4.61
C THR A 79 -10.35 5.25 -5.61
N ARG A 80 -10.95 5.89 -6.62
CA ARG A 80 -10.24 6.78 -7.55
C ARG A 80 -9.61 7.96 -6.80
N LYS A 81 -10.36 8.63 -5.91
CA LYS A 81 -9.81 9.70 -5.07
C LYS A 81 -8.65 9.20 -4.19
N ALA A 82 -8.75 7.98 -3.65
CA ALA A 82 -7.72 7.42 -2.79
C ALA A 82 -6.37 7.21 -3.51
N ILE A 83 -6.38 7.06 -4.84
CA ILE A 83 -5.18 6.88 -5.65
C ILE A 83 -4.80 8.10 -6.51
N GLU A 84 -5.57 9.21 -6.45
CA GLU A 84 -5.32 10.42 -7.27
C GLU A 84 -5.09 11.68 -6.42
N ASN A 85 -5.78 11.86 -5.29
CA ASN A 85 -5.82 13.16 -4.61
C ASN A 85 -4.80 13.33 -3.47
N ASN A 86 -4.32 12.23 -2.89
CA ASN A 86 -3.43 12.25 -1.72
C ASN A 86 -2.25 11.30 -1.94
N VAL A 87 -1.60 11.50 -3.09
CA VAL A 87 -0.41 10.76 -3.51
C VAL A 87 0.80 11.66 -3.36
N GLU A 88 1.76 11.21 -2.56
CA GLU A 88 2.98 11.96 -2.30
C GLU A 88 4.17 11.26 -2.94
N THR A 89 4.88 11.94 -3.84
CA THR A 89 6.14 11.44 -4.39
C THR A 89 7.29 11.79 -3.46
N ILE A 90 7.98 10.78 -2.95
CA ILE A 90 9.12 10.96 -2.03
C ILE A 90 10.37 10.28 -2.56
N TYR A 91 11.53 10.92 -2.34
CA TYR A 91 12.84 10.34 -2.63
C TYR A 91 13.29 9.42 -1.49
N ILE A 92 13.74 8.21 -1.84
CA ILE A 92 14.29 7.26 -0.89
C ILE A 92 15.80 7.38 -0.91
N LYS A 93 16.35 8.02 0.12
CA LYS A 93 17.80 8.13 0.30
C LYS A 93 18.42 6.73 0.41
N PRO A 94 19.40 6.39 -0.44
CA PRO A 94 20.14 5.14 -0.31
C PRO A 94 20.84 5.02 1.05
N HIS A 95 20.96 3.79 1.54
CA HIS A 95 21.68 3.47 2.76
C HIS A 95 22.74 2.40 2.48
N ASP A 96 23.73 2.27 3.36
CA ASP A 96 24.76 1.23 3.22
C ASP A 96 24.16 -0.19 3.18
N ASN A 97 24.83 -1.07 2.44
CA ASN A 97 24.37 -2.45 2.21
C ASN A 97 24.14 -3.25 3.49
N LYS A 98 24.91 -2.99 4.56
CA LYS A 98 24.76 -3.71 5.84
C LYS A 98 23.45 -3.32 6.52
N THR A 99 23.09 -2.04 6.50
CA THR A 99 21.80 -1.56 7.00
C THR A 99 20.65 -2.11 6.16
N VAL A 100 20.77 -2.07 4.84
CA VAL A 100 19.75 -2.63 3.92
C VAL A 100 19.52 -4.11 4.21
N ALA A 101 20.58 -4.92 4.30
CA ALA A 101 20.49 -6.35 4.61
C ALA A 101 19.81 -6.62 5.96
N LYS A 102 20.13 -5.83 6.99
CA LYS A 102 19.51 -5.96 8.31
C LYS A 102 18.01 -5.66 8.28
N LEU A 103 17.58 -4.68 7.49
CA LEU A 103 16.17 -4.35 7.33
C LEU A 103 15.43 -5.41 6.50
N ALA A 104 16.02 -5.88 5.40
CA ALA A 104 15.45 -6.90 4.54
C ALA A 104 15.12 -8.20 5.30
N ASN A 105 15.95 -8.58 6.29
CA ASN A 105 15.69 -9.76 7.13
C ASN A 105 14.40 -9.68 7.98
N LYS A 106 13.82 -8.49 8.15
CA LYS A 106 12.55 -8.29 8.90
C LYS A 106 11.32 -8.37 8.01
N VAL A 107 11.51 -8.46 6.70
CA VAL A 107 10.44 -8.48 5.70
C VAL A 107 9.95 -9.91 5.50
N LYS A 108 8.63 -10.09 5.53
CA LYS A 108 7.94 -11.36 5.24
C LYS A 108 7.02 -11.16 4.04
N TYR A 109 7.17 -11.99 3.03
CA TYR A 109 6.27 -11.97 1.88
C TYR A 109 5.03 -12.79 2.19
N ASN A 110 3.86 -12.19 2.01
CA ASN A 110 2.62 -12.96 1.96
C ASN A 110 2.64 -13.75 0.64
N LYS A 111 2.48 -15.07 0.74
CA LYS A 111 2.26 -15.94 -0.42
C LYS A 111 0.78 -15.93 -0.78
#